data_AF-A0A964MX60-F1
#
_entry.id   AF-A0A964MX60-F1
#
_cell.length_a   1.000
_cell.length_b   1.000
_cell.length_c   1.000
_cell.angle_alpha   90.00
_cell.angle_beta   90.00
_cell.angle_gamma   90.00
#
_symmetry.space_group_name_H-M   'P 1'
#
loop_
_entity.id
_entity.type
_entity.pdbx_description
1 polymer ?
#
loop_
_entity_poly.entity_id
_entity_poly.type
_entity_poly.pdbx_seq_one_letter_code
_entity_poly.pdbx_strand_id
1 'polypeptide(L)'
;MRLFGQGVSLDLLRTYPKMTAPLTYLTYAAWGHVAGFSTQALRLLSPFIAWGAATVWWFAIRRHVRSAPMALLTVGVLVFNPYFVGLSVFVFTDMLSLLGMALVVLGVDSRRPWLSAVGLMVATTARQYLVFLVPALLIADFLVRPRSVRPWRFTASALVGTIPLVALIVLWEGQFAPASALRDRYLAEGVRFDLHALALYLAMPGAYLILLALPIAIGVNT
;
A
#
# COMPACT_ATOMS: atom_id res chain seq x y z
N MET A 1 -11.79 -1.68 -14.90
CA MET A 1 -10.99 -0.72 -15.68
C MET A 1 -11.84 -0.07 -16.76
N ARG A 2 -12.33 -0.81 -17.78
CA ARG A 2 -13.21 -0.24 -18.81
C ARG A 2 -14.46 0.45 -18.28
N LEU A 3 -15.11 -0.13 -17.26
CA LEU A 3 -16.27 0.48 -16.59
C LEU A 3 -15.97 1.91 -16.08
N PHE A 4 -14.81 2.12 -15.46
CA PHE A 4 -14.38 3.43 -14.99
C PHE A 4 -13.88 4.34 -16.12
N GLY A 5 -13.52 3.77 -17.27
CA GLY A 5 -13.10 4.51 -18.47
C GLY A 5 -14.24 5.03 -19.34
N GLN A 6 -15.49 4.64 -19.07
CA GLN A 6 -16.67 5.18 -19.76
C GLN A 6 -17.25 6.43 -19.08
N GLY A 7 -16.69 6.79 -17.92
CA GLY A 7 -17.15 7.89 -17.08
C GLY A 7 -17.17 7.48 -15.62
N VAL A 8 -16.84 8.42 -14.74
CA VAL A 8 -16.93 8.23 -13.29
C VAL A 8 -18.22 8.89 -12.80
N SER A 9 -19.11 8.09 -12.20
CA SER A 9 -20.33 8.57 -11.55
C SER A 9 -20.35 8.11 -10.09
N LEU A 10 -21.11 8.84 -9.25
CA LEU A 10 -21.32 8.45 -7.85
C LEU A 10 -22.01 7.09 -7.73
N ASP A 11 -22.94 6.81 -8.65
CA ASP A 11 -23.64 5.52 -8.69
C ASP A 11 -22.66 4.37 -8.99
N LEU A 12 -21.74 4.57 -9.95
CA LEU A 12 -20.70 3.59 -10.26
C LEU A 12 -19.80 3.32 -9.05
N LEU A 13 -19.41 4.36 -8.30
CA LEU A 13 -18.58 4.22 -7.09
C LEU A 13 -19.32 3.50 -5.95
N ARG A 14 -20.67 3.49 -5.95
CA ARG A 14 -21.50 2.83 -4.94
C ARG A 14 -21.76 1.35 -5.24
N THR A 15 -21.84 0.97 -6.51
CA THR A 15 -22.40 -0.35 -6.94
C THR A 15 -21.44 -1.22 -7.77
N TYR A 16 -20.20 -0.79 -8.03
CA TYR A 16 -19.29 -1.58 -8.86
C TYR A 16 -19.00 -2.97 -8.27
N PRO A 17 -18.85 -4.02 -9.12
CA PRO A 17 -18.86 -5.42 -8.69
C PRO A 17 -17.51 -5.89 -8.15
N LYS A 18 -16.97 -5.23 -7.12
CA LYS A 18 -15.69 -5.57 -6.45
C LYS A 18 -15.78 -5.26 -4.95
N MET A 19 -14.91 -5.87 -4.15
CA MET A 19 -14.83 -5.59 -2.71
C MET A 19 -13.74 -4.61 -2.30
N THR A 20 -12.88 -4.21 -3.24
CA THR A 20 -11.76 -3.32 -2.94
C THR A 20 -12.10 -1.90 -3.36
N ALA A 21 -11.56 -0.92 -2.65
CA ALA A 21 -11.73 0.50 -2.93
C ALA A 21 -11.32 0.91 -4.37
N PRO A 22 -11.84 2.05 -4.87
CA PRO A 22 -11.86 2.33 -6.30
C PRO A 22 -10.54 2.87 -6.86
N LEU A 23 -9.58 3.29 -6.02
CA LEU A 23 -8.42 4.07 -6.48
C LEU A 23 -7.64 3.34 -7.55
N THR A 24 -7.31 2.05 -7.35
CA THR A 24 -6.61 1.27 -8.37
C THR A 24 -7.40 1.27 -9.68
N TYR A 25 -8.73 1.09 -9.62
CA TYR A 25 -9.52 1.04 -10.83
C TYR A 25 -9.55 2.38 -11.57
N LEU A 26 -9.61 3.49 -10.83
CA LEU A 26 -9.52 4.84 -11.36
C LEU A 26 -8.15 5.11 -11.98
N THR A 27 -7.06 4.74 -11.31
CA THR A 27 -5.68 4.94 -11.79
C THR A 27 -5.43 4.19 -13.10
N TYR A 28 -5.82 2.91 -13.19
CA TYR A 28 -5.67 2.15 -14.43
C TYR A 28 -6.67 2.58 -15.51
N ALA A 29 -7.86 3.09 -15.15
CA ALA A 29 -8.77 3.66 -16.14
C ALA A 29 -8.21 4.96 -16.75
N ALA A 30 -7.66 5.84 -15.92
CA ALA A 30 -6.98 7.06 -16.37
C ALA A 30 -5.81 6.73 -17.31
N TRP A 31 -4.98 5.74 -16.96
CA TRP A 31 -3.94 5.25 -17.86
C TRP A 31 -4.49 4.64 -19.16
N GLY A 32 -5.61 3.92 -19.07
CA GLY A 32 -6.29 3.33 -20.22
C GLY A 32 -6.77 4.37 -21.24
N HIS A 33 -7.08 5.60 -20.83
CA HIS A 33 -7.39 6.70 -21.76
C HIS A 33 -6.17 7.17 -22.56
N VAL A 34 -4.95 7.01 -22.02
CA VAL A 34 -3.71 7.46 -22.66
C VAL A 34 -3.07 6.34 -23.48
N ALA A 35 -2.97 5.13 -22.92
CA ALA A 35 -2.26 4.00 -23.51
C ALA A 35 -3.18 2.94 -24.16
N GLY A 36 -4.49 3.03 -23.90
CA GLY A 36 -5.50 2.07 -24.36
C GLY A 36 -5.96 1.08 -23.29
N PHE A 37 -7.15 0.50 -23.50
CA PHE A 37 -7.80 -0.44 -22.56
C PHE A 37 -7.52 -1.93 -22.89
N SER A 38 -6.41 -2.22 -23.58
CA SER A 38 -5.92 -3.59 -23.73
C SER A 38 -5.22 -4.04 -22.45
N THR A 39 -5.26 -5.33 -22.14
CA THR A 39 -4.60 -5.87 -20.93
C THR A 39 -3.11 -5.57 -20.94
N GLN A 40 -2.46 -5.65 -22.11
CA GLN A 40 -1.05 -5.36 -22.30
C GLN A 40 -0.74 -3.88 -22.00
N ALA A 41 -1.54 -2.95 -22.54
CA ALA A 41 -1.35 -1.52 -22.29
C ALA A 41 -1.51 -1.17 -20.81
N LEU A 42 -2.51 -1.76 -20.14
CA LEU A 42 -2.73 -1.54 -18.72
C LEU A 42 -1.58 -2.10 -17.86
N ARG A 43 -1.03 -3.26 -18.21
CA ARG A 43 0.12 -3.85 -17.50
C ARG A 43 1.36 -2.98 -17.55
N LEU A 44 1.53 -2.11 -18.55
CA LEU A 44 2.67 -1.19 -18.61
C LEU A 44 2.67 -0.19 -17.46
N LEU A 45 1.53 0.08 -16.83
CA LEU A 45 1.47 0.95 -15.66
C LEU A 45 2.08 0.31 -14.41
N SER A 46 1.94 -1.01 -14.25
CA SER A 46 2.40 -1.74 -13.05
C SER A 46 3.91 -1.56 -12.80
N PRO A 47 4.81 -1.67 -13.81
CA PRO A 47 6.23 -1.38 -13.64
C PRO A 47 6.53 0.05 -13.24
N PHE A 48 5.77 1.04 -13.72
CA PHE A 48 5.98 2.45 -13.32
C PHE A 48 5.61 2.67 -11.85
N ILE A 49 4.50 2.08 -11.39
CA ILE A 49 4.13 2.13 -9.97
C ILE A 49 5.17 1.39 -9.13
N ALA A 50 5.63 0.22 -9.58
CA ALA A 50 6.66 -0.56 -8.90
C ALA A 50 8.00 0.18 -8.80
N TRP A 51 8.42 0.85 -9.87
CA TRP A 51 9.60 1.70 -9.88
C TRP A 51 9.46 2.88 -8.92
N GLY A 52 8.29 3.52 -8.88
CA GLY A 52 7.97 4.56 -7.90
C GLY A 52 8.07 4.04 -6.46
N ALA A 53 7.48 2.87 -6.17
CA ALA A 53 7.54 2.24 -4.86
C ALA A 53 8.98 1.90 -4.45
N ALA A 54 9.76 1.30 -5.35
CA ALA A 54 11.16 0.96 -5.13
C ALA A 54 12.01 2.21 -4.86
N THR A 55 11.74 3.30 -5.59
CA THR A 55 12.43 4.58 -5.42
C THR A 55 12.15 5.19 -4.04
N VAL A 56 10.88 5.18 -3.59
CA VAL A 56 10.50 5.65 -2.26
C VAL A 56 11.15 4.79 -1.17
N TRP A 57 11.15 3.46 -1.34
CA TRP A 57 11.84 2.55 -0.42
C TRP A 57 13.34 2.78 -0.36
N TRP A 58 13.99 3.01 -1.49
CA TRP A 58 15.40 3.38 -1.53
C TRP A 58 15.69 4.62 -0.70
N PHE A 59 14.91 5.68 -0.88
CA PHE A 59 15.10 6.90 -0.09
C PHE A 59 14.87 6.69 1.41
N ALA A 60 13.88 5.88 1.80
CA ALA A 60 13.66 5.55 3.20
C ALA A 60 14.83 4.73 3.78
N ILE A 61 15.27 3.68 3.09
CA ILE A 61 16.34 2.78 3.55
C ILE A 61 17.69 3.51 3.62
N ARG A 62 18.01 4.35 2.64
CA ARG A 62 19.29 5.09 2.60
C ARG A 62 19.51 6.04 3.77
N ARG A 63 18.44 6.45 4.47
CA ARG A 63 18.52 7.33 5.63
C ARG A 63 18.94 6.58 6.91
N HIS A 64 18.79 5.25 6.93
CA HIS A 64 19.17 4.42 8.07
C HIS A 64 20.40 3.55 7.81
N VAL A 65 20.65 3.15 6.57
CA VAL A 65 21.80 2.32 6.20
C VAL A 65 22.91 3.20 5.66
N ARG A 66 24.07 3.25 6.34
CA ARG A 66 25.21 4.09 5.91
C ARG A 66 25.82 3.60 4.59
N SER A 67 26.13 2.31 4.52
CA SER A 67 26.78 1.65 3.38
C SER A 67 25.82 1.57 2.18
N ALA A 68 26.19 2.21 1.05
CA ALA A 68 25.36 2.22 -0.15
C ALA A 68 25.13 0.81 -0.74
N PRO A 69 26.14 -0.09 -0.77
CA PRO A 69 25.94 -1.49 -1.15
C PRO A 69 24.90 -2.22 -0.27
N MET A 70 24.94 -2.03 1.06
CA MET A 70 23.97 -2.67 1.95
C MET A 70 22.55 -2.12 1.76
N ALA A 71 22.41 -0.83 1.51
CA ALA A 71 21.12 -0.24 1.18
C ALA A 71 20.56 -0.76 -0.16
N LEU A 72 21.43 -0.90 -1.16
CA LEU A 72 21.05 -1.46 -2.46
C LEU A 72 20.67 -2.92 -2.32
N LEU A 73 21.40 -3.70 -1.53
CA LEU A 73 21.06 -5.08 -1.22
C LEU A 73 19.70 -5.17 -0.50
N THR A 74 19.45 -4.31 0.48
CA THR A 74 18.18 -4.28 1.22
C THR A 74 16.99 -3.98 0.30
N VAL A 75 17.13 -2.97 -0.57
CA VAL A 75 16.11 -2.67 -1.59
C VAL A 75 16.00 -3.81 -2.59
N GLY A 76 17.12 -4.42 -2.98
CA GLY A 76 17.18 -5.57 -3.87
C GLY A 76 16.37 -6.75 -3.32
N VAL A 77 16.52 -7.09 -2.03
CA VAL A 77 15.73 -8.15 -1.38
C VAL A 77 14.22 -7.84 -1.45
N LEU A 78 13.84 -6.58 -1.29
CA LEU A 78 12.43 -6.15 -1.38
C LEU A 78 11.90 -6.23 -2.82
N VAL A 79 12.68 -5.74 -3.80
CA VAL A 79 12.25 -5.62 -5.21
C VAL A 79 12.30 -6.96 -5.94
N PHE A 80 13.31 -7.79 -5.66
CA PHE A 80 13.45 -9.13 -6.22
C PHE A 80 12.66 -10.19 -5.45
N ASN A 81 11.94 -9.80 -4.40
CA ASN A 81 10.93 -10.65 -3.78
C ASN A 81 9.93 -11.12 -4.85
N PRO A 82 9.70 -12.44 -5.02
CA PRO A 82 8.77 -12.96 -6.02
C PRO A 82 7.36 -12.35 -5.96
N TYR A 83 6.91 -11.97 -4.76
CA TYR A 83 5.65 -11.26 -4.59
C TYR A 83 5.70 -9.86 -5.21
N PHE A 84 6.75 -9.08 -4.95
CA PHE A 84 6.94 -7.74 -5.55
C PHE A 84 7.03 -7.82 -7.08
N VAL A 85 7.78 -8.81 -7.60
CA VAL A 85 7.89 -9.07 -9.05
C VAL A 85 6.55 -9.47 -9.65
N GLY A 86 5.79 -10.35 -9.01
CA GLY A 86 4.44 -10.71 -9.46
C GLY A 86 3.52 -9.49 -9.51
N LEU A 87 3.55 -8.67 -8.46
CA LEU A 87 2.75 -7.44 -8.40
C LEU A 87 3.17 -6.38 -9.41
N SER A 88 4.43 -6.38 -9.88
CA SER A 88 4.93 -5.39 -10.84
C SER A 88 4.56 -5.71 -12.29
N VAL A 89 4.18 -6.96 -12.60
CA VAL A 89 3.82 -7.41 -13.95
C VAL A 89 2.30 -7.44 -14.15
N PHE A 90 1.55 -7.77 -13.11
CA PHE A 90 0.09 -7.92 -13.19
C PHE A 90 -0.65 -6.66 -12.75
N VAL A 91 -1.91 -6.56 -13.19
CA VAL A 91 -2.81 -5.46 -12.81
C VAL A 91 -3.46 -5.81 -11.47
N PHE A 92 -2.73 -5.58 -10.39
CA PHE A 92 -3.19 -5.78 -9.02
C PHE A 92 -3.31 -4.46 -8.25
N THR A 93 -4.15 -4.47 -7.22
CA THR A 93 -4.37 -3.33 -6.32
C THR A 93 -3.19 -3.14 -5.35
N ASP A 94 -2.42 -4.20 -5.11
CA ASP A 94 -1.39 -4.24 -4.08
C ASP A 94 -0.20 -3.34 -4.38
N MET A 95 0.24 -3.24 -5.65
CA MET A 95 1.42 -2.43 -5.97
C MET A 95 1.21 -0.95 -5.66
N LEU A 96 0.00 -0.42 -5.94
CA LEU A 96 -0.35 0.95 -5.58
C LEU A 96 -0.44 1.13 -4.05
N SER A 97 -0.94 0.10 -3.35
CA SER A 97 -1.01 0.12 -1.89
C SER A 97 0.37 0.07 -1.23
N LEU A 98 1.33 -0.67 -1.82
CA LEU A 98 2.72 -0.73 -1.40
C LEU A 98 3.44 0.61 -1.62
N LEU A 99 3.17 1.30 -2.74
CA LEU A 99 3.63 2.67 -2.94
C LEU A 99 3.10 3.60 -1.84
N GLY A 100 1.81 3.54 -1.54
CA GLY A 100 1.19 4.31 -0.45
C GLY A 100 1.86 4.02 0.90
N MET A 101 2.09 2.76 1.23
CA MET A 101 2.77 2.34 2.45
C MET A 101 4.22 2.86 2.51
N ALA A 102 4.96 2.79 1.41
CA ALA A 102 6.33 3.33 1.32
C ALA A 102 6.34 4.85 1.58
N LEU A 103 5.36 5.59 1.06
CA LEU A 103 5.19 7.03 1.30
C LEU A 103 4.85 7.33 2.77
N VAL A 104 4.05 6.47 3.42
CA VAL A 104 3.79 6.58 4.87
C VAL A 104 5.09 6.50 5.66
N VAL A 105 5.88 5.45 5.41
CA VAL A 105 7.17 5.23 6.07
C VAL A 105 8.14 6.38 5.82
N LEU A 106 8.31 6.78 4.56
CA LEU A 106 9.18 7.90 4.21
C LEU A 106 8.72 9.21 4.85
N GLY A 107 7.41 9.47 4.94
CA GLY A 107 6.86 10.66 5.59
C GLY A 107 7.14 10.70 7.09
N VAL A 108 7.05 9.56 7.76
CA VAL A 108 7.42 9.42 9.19
C VAL A 108 8.91 9.67 9.38
N ASP A 109 9.74 8.96 8.63
CA ASP A 109 11.19 9.05 8.73
C ASP A 109 11.68 10.48 8.37
N SER A 110 11.11 11.11 7.35
CA SER A 110 11.50 12.47 6.91
C SER A 110 10.86 13.59 7.73
N ARG A 111 10.04 13.24 8.73
CA ARG A 111 9.24 14.21 9.51
C ARG A 111 8.42 15.14 8.61
N ARG A 112 7.91 14.62 7.49
CA ARG A 112 7.07 15.31 6.50
C ARG A 112 5.67 14.73 6.57
N PRO A 113 4.78 15.27 7.42
CA PRO A 113 3.50 14.63 7.71
C PRO A 113 2.60 14.55 6.48
N TRP A 114 2.70 15.49 5.54
CA TRP A 114 1.92 15.47 4.31
C TRP A 114 2.21 14.24 3.44
N LEU A 115 3.46 13.73 3.42
CA LEU A 115 3.80 12.48 2.72
C LEU A 115 3.07 11.31 3.34
N SER A 116 2.99 11.26 4.68
CA SER A 116 2.23 10.23 5.38
C SER A 116 0.73 10.34 5.13
N ALA A 117 0.18 11.56 5.01
CA ALA A 117 -1.22 11.75 4.67
C ALA A 117 -1.52 11.22 3.25
N VAL A 118 -0.74 11.65 2.25
CA VAL A 118 -0.89 11.18 0.86
C VAL A 118 -0.69 9.67 0.76
N GLY A 119 0.35 9.14 1.41
CA GLY A 119 0.62 7.71 1.45
C GLY A 119 -0.54 6.91 2.05
N LEU A 120 -1.13 7.41 3.14
CA LEU A 120 -2.27 6.78 3.80
C LEU A 120 -3.53 6.84 2.92
N MET A 121 -3.80 7.96 2.24
CA MET A 121 -4.90 8.05 1.27
C MET A 121 -4.73 6.99 0.18
N VAL A 122 -3.55 6.93 -0.44
CA VAL A 122 -3.27 5.98 -1.53
C VAL A 122 -3.37 4.54 -1.04
N ALA A 123 -2.76 4.23 0.11
CA ALA A 123 -2.77 2.89 0.69
C ALA A 123 -4.20 2.41 0.98
N THR A 124 -4.98 3.21 1.70
CA THR A 124 -6.32 2.83 2.16
C THR A 124 -7.36 2.81 1.04
N THR A 125 -7.24 3.71 0.06
CA THR A 125 -8.17 3.73 -1.09
C THR A 125 -7.78 2.76 -2.21
N ALA A 126 -6.56 2.20 -2.18
CA ALA A 126 -6.21 1.02 -2.99
C ALA A 126 -6.58 -0.29 -2.28
N ARG A 127 -6.34 -0.37 -0.96
CA ARG A 127 -6.61 -1.54 -0.10
C ARG A 127 -7.11 -1.09 1.28
N GLN A 128 -8.40 -1.22 1.54
CA GLN A 128 -9.04 -0.69 2.76
C GLN A 128 -8.51 -1.34 4.05
N TYR A 129 -8.08 -2.60 4.00
CA TYR A 129 -7.54 -3.27 5.18
C TYR A 129 -6.26 -2.60 5.69
N LEU A 130 -5.56 -1.79 4.88
CA LEU A 130 -4.42 -0.97 5.33
C LEU A 130 -4.84 0.17 6.26
N VAL A 131 -6.12 0.26 6.66
CA VAL A 131 -6.59 1.15 7.73
C VAL A 131 -5.84 0.95 9.05
N PHE A 132 -5.21 -0.21 9.29
CA PHE A 132 -4.31 -0.41 10.44
C PHE A 132 -3.10 0.54 10.45
N LEU A 133 -2.75 1.16 9.31
CA LEU A 133 -1.71 2.19 9.28
C LEU A 133 -2.10 3.45 10.06
N VAL A 134 -3.40 3.67 10.30
CA VAL A 134 -3.92 4.78 11.12
C VAL A 134 -3.43 4.66 12.57
N PRO A 135 -3.76 3.60 13.33
CA PRO A 135 -3.22 3.46 14.68
C PRO A 135 -1.69 3.36 14.70
N ALA A 136 -1.06 2.77 13.68
CA ALA A 136 0.40 2.76 13.58
C ALA A 136 1.00 4.17 13.51
N LEU A 137 0.39 5.09 12.74
CA LEU A 137 0.79 6.49 12.68
C LEU A 137 0.53 7.25 13.98
N LEU A 138 -0.56 6.95 14.68
CA LEU A 138 -0.84 7.55 15.99
C LEU A 138 0.18 7.10 17.05
N ILE A 139 0.53 5.81 17.04
CA ILE A 139 1.60 5.26 17.90
C ILE A 139 2.93 5.88 17.53
N ALA A 140 3.26 5.98 16.23
CA ALA A 140 4.48 6.63 15.78
C ALA A 140 4.52 8.10 16.20
N ASP A 141 3.42 8.85 16.10
CA ASP A 141 3.32 10.21 16.62
C ASP A 141 3.67 10.27 18.09
N PHE A 142 3.08 9.37 18.90
CA PHE A 142 3.29 9.27 20.34
C PHE A 142 4.75 8.93 20.71
N LEU A 143 5.38 7.99 20.00
CA LEU A 143 6.75 7.56 20.26
C LEU A 143 7.80 8.57 19.79
N VAL A 144 7.53 9.30 18.69
CA VAL A 144 8.47 10.25 18.08
C VAL A 144 8.39 11.63 18.73
N ARG A 145 7.46 11.88 19.66
CA ARG A 145 7.29 13.18 20.34
C ARG A 145 8.60 13.62 21.01
N PRO A 146 9.27 14.68 20.52
CA PRO A 146 10.21 15.40 21.35
C PRO A 146 9.38 16.14 22.41
N ARG A 147 9.84 16.17 23.66
CA ARG A 147 9.16 16.87 24.77
C ARG A 147 8.82 18.36 24.48
N SER A 148 9.34 18.96 23.41
CA SER A 148 9.24 20.38 23.08
C SER A 148 8.60 20.73 21.72
N VAL A 149 8.07 19.77 20.93
CA VAL A 149 7.56 20.07 19.56
C VAL A 149 6.12 19.59 19.36
N ARG A 150 5.32 20.41 18.65
CA ARG A 150 3.87 20.27 18.38
C ARG A 150 3.40 18.80 18.24
N PRO A 151 2.63 18.26 19.21
CA PRO A 151 2.32 16.82 19.32
C PRO A 151 1.18 16.33 18.40
N TRP A 152 0.94 16.99 17.27
CA TRP A 152 -0.23 16.73 16.41
C TRP A 152 0.13 16.51 14.93
N ARG A 153 1.42 16.37 14.61
CA ARG A 153 1.88 16.37 13.23
C ARG A 153 1.40 15.14 12.47
N PHE A 154 1.63 13.94 13.00
CA PHE A 154 1.18 12.72 12.32
C PHE A 154 -0.26 12.35 12.67
N THR A 155 -0.79 12.82 13.80
CA THR A 155 -2.24 12.76 14.07
C THR A 155 -3.03 13.50 13.00
N ALA A 156 -2.64 14.72 12.64
CA ALA A 156 -3.29 15.46 11.56
C ALA A 156 -3.18 14.71 10.23
N SER A 157 -2.02 14.14 9.91
CA SER A 157 -1.85 13.31 8.72
C SER A 157 -2.72 12.06 8.70
N ALA A 158 -2.88 11.41 9.84
CA ALA A 158 -3.74 10.24 9.99
C ALA A 158 -5.19 10.63 9.74
N LEU A 159 -5.67 11.73 10.33
CA LEU A 159 -7.02 12.24 10.14
C LEU A 159 -7.27 12.68 8.69
N VAL A 160 -6.35 13.45 8.10
CA VAL A 160 -6.48 13.91 6.71
C VAL A 160 -6.40 12.73 5.74
N GLY A 161 -5.48 11.80 5.98
CA GLY A 161 -5.26 10.65 5.12
C GLY A 161 -6.40 9.63 5.14
N THR A 162 -7.22 9.60 6.19
CA THR A 162 -8.42 8.74 6.25
C THR A 162 -9.64 9.34 5.59
N ILE A 163 -9.67 10.66 5.30
CA ILE A 163 -10.85 11.33 4.72
C ILE A 163 -11.40 10.58 3.50
N PRO A 164 -10.59 10.18 2.50
CA PRO A 164 -11.11 9.48 1.33
C PRO A 164 -11.73 8.13 1.66
N LEU A 165 -11.13 7.37 2.58
CA LEU A 165 -11.68 6.09 3.02
C LEU A 165 -13.01 6.29 3.76
N VAL A 166 -13.08 7.27 4.67
CA VAL A 166 -14.31 7.59 5.41
C VAL A 166 -15.41 8.05 4.45
N ALA A 167 -15.08 8.88 3.46
CA ALA A 167 -16.03 9.31 2.44
C ALA A 167 -16.60 8.13 1.65
N LEU A 168 -15.76 7.14 1.30
CA LEU A 168 -16.21 5.91 0.64
C LEU A 168 -17.09 5.06 1.57
N ILE A 169 -16.73 4.92 2.84
CA ILE A 169 -17.57 4.19 3.82
C ILE A 169 -18.94 4.85 3.96
N VAL A 170 -19.00 6.18 4.01
CA VAL A 170 -20.27 6.93 4.03
C VAL A 170 -21.06 6.70 2.73
N LEU A 171 -20.40 6.72 1.58
CA LEU A 171 -21.02 6.41 0.29
C LEU A 171 -21.59 4.99 0.22
N TRP A 172 -20.96 4.05 0.94
CA TRP A 172 -21.41 2.67 1.08
C TRP A 172 -22.28 2.44 2.32
N GLU A 173 -22.93 3.49 2.84
CA GLU A 173 -23.91 3.40 3.94
C GLU A 173 -23.33 2.77 5.21
N GLY A 174 -22.08 3.08 5.53
CA GLY A 174 -21.37 2.58 6.71
C GLY A 174 -20.68 1.22 6.51
N GLN A 175 -20.70 0.66 5.29
CA GLN A 175 -20.07 -0.62 4.98
C GLN A 175 -18.64 -0.43 4.45
N PHE A 176 -17.79 -1.45 4.65
CA PHE A 176 -16.39 -1.41 4.20
C PHE A 176 -16.18 -1.79 2.73
N ALA A 177 -17.24 -2.08 1.98
CA ALA A 177 -17.19 -2.47 0.58
C ALA A 177 -18.47 -2.02 -0.15
N PRO A 178 -18.41 -1.73 -1.46
CA PRO A 178 -19.57 -1.34 -2.24
C PRO A 178 -20.62 -2.46 -2.31
N ALA A 179 -21.85 -2.06 -2.61
CA ALA A 179 -22.96 -2.98 -2.80
C ALA A 179 -22.71 -3.87 -4.01
N SER A 180 -22.42 -5.15 -3.76
CA SER A 180 -22.15 -6.12 -4.81
C SER A 180 -22.55 -7.53 -4.38
N ALA A 181 -23.01 -8.33 -5.35
CA ALA A 181 -23.33 -9.74 -5.12
C ALA A 181 -22.14 -10.55 -4.57
N LEU A 182 -20.91 -10.12 -4.86
CA LEU A 182 -19.70 -10.72 -4.30
C LEU A 182 -19.69 -10.53 -2.78
N ARG A 183 -19.95 -9.32 -2.29
CA ARG A 183 -19.94 -8.99 -0.86
C ARG A 183 -20.93 -9.85 -0.11
N ASP A 184 -22.15 -9.97 -0.65
CA ASP A 184 -23.22 -10.71 0.01
C ASP A 184 -22.88 -12.20 0.14
N ARG A 185 -22.16 -12.79 -0.82
CA ARG A 185 -21.64 -14.17 -0.73
C ARG A 185 -20.62 -14.33 0.40
N TYR A 186 -19.62 -13.46 0.48
CA TYR A 186 -18.58 -13.58 1.52
C TYR A 186 -19.13 -13.30 2.93
N LEU A 187 -20.11 -12.39 3.06
CA LEU A 187 -20.77 -12.16 4.34
C LEU A 187 -21.60 -13.37 4.78
N ALA A 188 -22.22 -14.09 3.83
CA ALA A 188 -22.97 -15.31 4.10
C ALA A 188 -22.07 -16.50 4.53
N GLU A 189 -20.84 -16.57 4.04
CA GLU A 189 -19.89 -17.64 4.38
C GLU A 189 -19.29 -17.51 5.80
N GLY A 190 -19.42 -16.35 6.44
CA GLY A 190 -18.92 -16.08 7.79
C GLY A 190 -17.39 -15.99 7.90
N VAL A 191 -16.89 -15.68 9.09
CA VAL A 191 -15.44 -15.58 9.33
C VAL A 191 -14.87 -16.97 9.60
N ARG A 192 -14.29 -17.60 8.57
CA ARG A 192 -13.49 -18.82 8.70
C ARG A 192 -12.03 -18.49 8.44
N PHE A 193 -11.23 -18.45 9.50
CA PHE A 193 -9.79 -18.22 9.39
C PHE A 193 -9.06 -19.56 9.26
N ASP A 194 -8.29 -19.74 8.19
CA ASP A 194 -7.47 -20.93 7.99
C ASP A 194 -6.14 -20.80 8.75
N LEU A 195 -5.93 -21.66 9.74
CA LEU A 195 -4.71 -21.69 10.55
C LEU A 195 -3.45 -22.01 9.72
N HIS A 196 -3.57 -22.71 8.59
CA HIS A 196 -2.44 -22.97 7.70
C HIS A 196 -1.92 -21.70 7.05
N ALA A 197 -2.83 -20.76 6.74
CA ALA A 197 -2.44 -19.46 6.22
C ALA A 197 -1.59 -18.69 7.24
N LEU A 198 -1.90 -18.78 8.54
CA LEU A 198 -1.11 -18.14 9.60
C LEU A 198 0.33 -18.66 9.65
N ALA A 199 0.52 -19.98 9.58
CA ALA A 199 1.85 -20.58 9.55
C ALA A 199 2.66 -20.07 8.35
N LEU A 200 2.03 -19.97 7.18
CA LEU A 200 2.66 -19.40 5.99
C LEU A 200 3.04 -17.92 6.19
N TYR A 201 2.15 -17.13 6.79
CA TYR A 201 2.40 -15.71 7.07
C TYR A 201 3.54 -15.47 8.08
N LEU A 202 3.75 -16.38 9.03
CA LEU A 202 4.85 -16.31 10.00
C LEU A 202 6.18 -16.82 9.43
N ALA A 203 6.16 -17.86 8.59
CA ALA A 203 7.36 -18.47 8.02
C ALA A 203 8.04 -17.57 6.97
N MET A 204 7.25 -16.88 6.14
CA MET A 204 7.76 -16.08 5.03
C MET A 204 8.71 -14.94 5.49
N PRO A 205 8.36 -14.10 6.49
CA PRO A 205 9.28 -13.10 7.02
C PRO A 205 10.61 -13.69 7.51
N GLY A 206 10.58 -14.83 8.20
CA GLY A 206 11.77 -15.52 8.69
C GLY A 206 12.71 -15.95 7.56
N ALA A 207 12.16 -16.50 6.47
CA ALA A 207 12.94 -16.90 5.30
C ALA A 207 13.68 -15.70 4.65
N TYR A 208 13.03 -14.53 4.57
CA TYR A 208 13.67 -13.33 4.03
C TYR A 208 14.68 -12.69 4.98
N LEU A 209 14.47 -12.78 6.29
CA LEU A 209 15.44 -12.29 7.28
C LEU A 209 16.76 -13.05 7.23
N ILE A 210 16.74 -14.35 6.92
CA ILE A 210 17.97 -15.15 6.74
C ILE A 210 18.83 -14.59 5.60
N LEU A 211 18.22 -14.17 4.49
CA LEU A 211 18.96 -13.58 3.36
C LEU A 211 19.66 -12.26 3.71
N LEU A 212 19.08 -11.49 4.64
CA LEU A 212 19.67 -10.25 5.15
C LEU A 212 20.72 -10.50 6.23
N ALA A 213 20.56 -11.56 7.03
CA ALA A 213 21.49 -11.92 8.10
C ALA A 213 22.76 -12.60 7.57
N LEU A 214 22.67 -13.30 6.43
CA LEU A 214 23.78 -14.08 5.87
C LEU A 214 25.05 -13.24 5.55
N PRO A 215 24.98 -12.06 4.91
CA PRO A 215 26.16 -11.23 4.66
C PRO A 215 26.80 -10.70 5.96
N ILE A 216 25.98 -10.43 6.98
CA ILE A 216 26.43 -10.00 8.31
C ILE A 216 27.17 -11.15 9.01
N ALA A 217 26.59 -12.36 8.96
CA ALA A 217 27.17 -13.55 9.58
C ALA A 217 28.48 -14.01 8.91
N ILE A 218 28.64 -13.80 7.61
CA ILE A 218 29.84 -14.20 6.84
C ILE A 218 30.95 -13.13 6.93
N GLY A 219 30.73 -12.00 7.62
CA GLY A 219 31.76 -10.97 7.79
C GLY A 219 32.13 -10.29 6.47
N VAL A 220 31.19 -10.21 5.52
CA VAL A 220 31.39 -9.40 4.30
C VAL A 220 31.48 -7.95 4.75
N ASN A 221 32.71 -7.42 4.80
CA ASN A 221 33.03 -6.12 5.35
C ASN A 221 32.08 -5.01 4.84
N THR A 222 31.41 -4.38 5.80
CA THR A 222 30.49 -3.24 5.70
C THR A 222 31.18 -1.93 5.32
#